data_AF-A0A6A0B881-F1
#
_entry.id   AF-A0A6A0B881-F1
#
_cell.length_a   1.000
_cell.length_b   1.000
_cell.length_c   1.000
_cell.angle_alpha   90.00
_cell.angle_beta   90.00
_cell.angle_gamma   90.00
#
_symmetry.space_group_name_H-M   'P 1'
#
loop_
_entity.id
_entity.type
_entity.pdbx_description
1 polymer ?
#
loop_
_entity_poly.entity_id
_entity_poly.type
_entity_poly.pdbx_seq_one_letter_code
_entity_poly.pdbx_strand_id
1 'polypeptide(L)'
;MRISRVEIEKLPKIELHCHLDGSISLKTIRALAKRADIKVPKLDADLRKKVQAPEDAADLMSYLAPFDYVLPMLQTEEALALAAFDVIEQVISEQIRYIEVRFAPSLHTAGGLSLPETVKAVVRGLEAGQKRYGVKSNVILSGMRNESVSDVMKIVELFENGDLTHLAGFDLAGEELDGFPDKFAPVLEKVRENKIPLTLHAGECGCAQNVIDAVAAGATRIGHGVAIKDRPETWAELAEKKITLEMAPTSNFQTKAIDSLENYPFKKLFDAGVRVTVNTDNRTVSGTTLNDEYEKLAKWYNFNESDFRQLANYAFEASFMSNDDRKDLGKEFGAVVKAKLPTLALDERIARLDGTMNQKVLSAKKEVFNRAKLSKKIHFIREEGKSMSAYLTKYLITSIIKFAIFAAGVAIIIGNFGLMFLGMFNGILGKETFKKILAKNPLGGLFHAESRVMSIIGLTLLVIIVAFVLFNLFKIAFRIKADDDYMIKYSFHKNTTFANEVKVELEKQDYYDLKANKSKLLAEKNDA
;
A
#
# COMPACT_ATOMS: atom_id res chain seq x y z
N MET A 1 -31.47 8.72 10.01
CA MET A 1 -32.12 7.51 9.44
C MET A 1 -31.32 7.10 8.21
N ARG A 2 -31.09 5.79 7.99
CA ARG A 2 -30.42 5.29 6.78
C ARG A 2 -31.18 5.73 5.54
N ILE A 3 -30.47 6.15 4.49
CA ILE A 3 -31.10 6.46 3.20
C ILE A 3 -31.65 5.18 2.54
N SER A 4 -32.78 5.28 1.84
CA SER A 4 -33.36 4.19 1.06
C SER A 4 -32.82 4.14 -0.37
N ARG A 5 -33.00 3.01 -1.07
CA ARG A 5 -32.63 2.86 -2.49
C ARG A 5 -33.30 3.91 -3.39
N VAL A 6 -34.59 4.16 -3.17
CA VAL A 6 -35.37 5.14 -3.94
C VAL A 6 -34.84 6.57 -3.77
N GLU A 7 -34.30 6.90 -2.59
CA GLU A 7 -33.66 8.19 -2.35
C GLU A 7 -32.26 8.24 -2.99
N ILE A 8 -31.46 7.17 -2.91
CA ILE A 8 -30.15 7.05 -3.59
C ILE A 8 -30.30 7.29 -5.09
N GLU A 9 -31.29 6.67 -5.74
CA GLU A 9 -31.54 6.80 -7.17
C GLU A 9 -31.84 8.23 -7.62
N LYS A 10 -32.26 9.11 -6.70
CA LYS A 10 -32.55 10.52 -6.97
C LYS A 10 -31.38 11.47 -6.68
N LEU A 11 -30.34 11.01 -5.99
CA LEU A 11 -29.20 11.87 -5.65
C LEU A 11 -28.36 12.17 -6.90
N PRO A 12 -27.98 13.43 -7.15
CA PRO A 12 -27.02 13.75 -8.18
C PRO A 12 -25.64 13.18 -7.78
N LYS A 13 -24.96 12.53 -8.74
CA LYS A 13 -23.68 11.85 -8.50
C LYS A 13 -22.61 12.30 -9.49
N ILE A 14 -21.36 12.09 -9.11
CA ILE A 14 -20.18 12.23 -9.95
C ILE A 14 -19.37 10.94 -9.81
N GLU A 15 -18.89 10.42 -10.93
CA GLU A 15 -18.07 9.22 -10.97
C GLU A 15 -16.71 9.54 -11.59
N LEU A 16 -15.64 9.28 -10.84
CA LEU A 16 -14.28 9.64 -11.24
C LEU A 16 -13.45 8.45 -11.69
N HIS A 17 -13.93 7.23 -11.45
CA HIS A 17 -13.19 5.99 -11.71
C HIS A 17 -14.10 4.96 -12.36
N CYS A 18 -14.10 4.95 -13.69
CA CYS A 18 -14.88 4.01 -14.51
C CYS A 18 -14.10 3.68 -15.79
N HIS A 19 -13.63 2.44 -15.93
CA HIS A 19 -12.92 2.00 -17.14
C HIS A 19 -13.93 1.69 -18.26
N LEU A 20 -13.65 2.19 -19.45
CA LEU A 20 -14.52 2.06 -20.63
C LEU A 20 -14.74 0.59 -21.01
N ASP A 21 -13.65 -0.12 -21.23
CA ASP A 21 -13.57 -1.50 -21.71
C ASP A 21 -14.13 -2.52 -20.72
N GLY A 22 -14.15 -2.20 -19.43
CA GLY A 22 -14.83 -3.00 -18.40
C GLY A 22 -16.29 -2.61 -18.12
N SER A 23 -16.83 -1.60 -18.80
CA SER A 23 -18.14 -1.00 -18.45
C SER A 23 -19.21 -1.06 -19.53
N ILE A 24 -18.98 -1.82 -20.61
CA ILE A 24 -19.90 -1.88 -21.76
C ILE A 24 -21.10 -2.76 -21.45
N SER A 25 -22.32 -2.28 -21.70
CA SER A 25 -23.55 -3.03 -21.46
C SER A 25 -23.62 -4.31 -22.29
N LEU A 26 -24.31 -5.35 -21.78
CA LEU A 26 -24.47 -6.62 -22.51
C LEU A 26 -25.09 -6.43 -23.91
N LYS A 27 -26.06 -5.50 -24.02
CA LYS A 27 -26.69 -5.11 -25.30
C LYS A 27 -25.64 -4.60 -26.28
N THR A 28 -24.76 -3.71 -25.84
CA THR A 28 -23.73 -3.13 -26.69
C THR A 28 -22.59 -4.11 -26.98
N ILE A 29 -22.18 -4.95 -26.03
CA ILE A 29 -21.25 -6.06 -26.28
C ILE A 29 -21.74 -6.95 -27.44
N ARG A 30 -23.04 -7.31 -27.47
CA ARG A 30 -23.62 -8.06 -28.60
C ARG A 30 -23.52 -7.32 -29.93
N ALA A 31 -23.77 -6.00 -29.91
CA ALA A 31 -23.69 -5.16 -31.10
C ALA A 31 -22.24 -5.00 -31.60
N LEU A 32 -21.26 -4.91 -30.70
CA LEU A 32 -19.83 -4.86 -31.01
C LEU A 32 -19.35 -6.21 -31.54
N ALA A 33 -19.69 -7.30 -30.87
CA ALA A 33 -19.36 -8.66 -31.29
C ALA A 33 -19.86 -8.96 -32.71
N LYS A 34 -21.09 -8.54 -33.05
CA LYS A 34 -21.63 -8.67 -34.42
C LYS A 34 -20.78 -7.92 -35.45
N ARG A 35 -20.25 -6.74 -35.12
CA ARG A 35 -19.39 -5.96 -36.03
C ARG A 35 -18.01 -6.57 -36.19
N ALA A 36 -17.47 -7.16 -35.13
CA ALA A 36 -16.17 -7.82 -35.11
C ALA A 36 -16.22 -9.28 -35.60
N ASP A 37 -17.38 -9.78 -36.04
CA ASP A 37 -17.63 -11.19 -36.39
C ASP A 37 -17.24 -12.19 -35.25
N ILE A 38 -17.46 -11.77 -34.00
CA ILE A 38 -17.20 -12.58 -32.80
C ILE A 38 -18.52 -13.19 -32.31
N LYS A 39 -18.50 -14.51 -32.08
CA LYS A 39 -19.66 -15.23 -31.53
C LYS A 39 -19.78 -15.01 -30.02
N VAL A 40 -20.96 -14.60 -29.57
CA VAL A 40 -21.31 -14.43 -28.16
C VAL A 40 -22.48 -15.33 -27.75
N PRO A 41 -22.54 -15.81 -26.49
CA PRO A 41 -23.66 -16.61 -25.99
C PRO A 41 -25.00 -15.90 -26.14
N LYS A 42 -26.08 -16.60 -26.53
CA LYS A 42 -27.40 -15.98 -26.75
C LYS A 42 -28.10 -15.54 -25.46
N LEU A 43 -27.94 -16.29 -24.37
CA LEU A 43 -28.54 -15.97 -23.08
C LEU A 43 -27.65 -14.99 -22.31
N ASP A 44 -28.27 -14.02 -21.64
CA ASP A 44 -27.51 -13.03 -20.84
C ASP A 44 -26.79 -13.67 -19.66
N ALA A 45 -27.37 -14.71 -19.05
CA ALA A 45 -26.71 -15.46 -17.98
C ALA A 45 -25.38 -16.08 -18.44
N ASP A 46 -25.29 -16.56 -19.68
CA ASP A 46 -24.07 -17.15 -20.21
C ASP A 46 -23.08 -16.10 -20.72
N LEU A 47 -23.57 -14.99 -21.25
CA LEU A 47 -22.72 -13.87 -21.62
C LEU A 47 -22.07 -13.25 -20.38
N ARG A 48 -22.80 -13.07 -19.27
CA ARG A 48 -22.24 -12.56 -18.00
C ARG A 48 -21.04 -13.38 -17.53
N LYS A 49 -21.08 -14.71 -17.62
CA LYS A 49 -19.94 -15.58 -17.28
C LYS A 49 -18.67 -15.32 -18.09
N LYS A 50 -18.76 -14.59 -19.22
CA LYS A 50 -17.63 -14.22 -20.08
C LYS A 50 -17.12 -12.80 -19.84
N VAL A 51 -17.98 -11.90 -19.35
CA VAL A 51 -17.72 -10.46 -19.29
C VAL A 51 -17.74 -9.90 -17.87
N GLN A 52 -18.05 -10.73 -16.88
CA GLN A 52 -18.02 -10.37 -15.45
C GLN A 52 -16.93 -11.16 -14.75
N ALA A 53 -16.25 -10.50 -13.81
CA ALA A 53 -15.38 -11.15 -12.86
C ALA A 53 -16.23 -12.01 -11.91
N PRO A 54 -15.70 -13.16 -11.45
CA PRO A 54 -16.35 -13.91 -10.37
C PRO A 54 -16.55 -13.05 -9.12
N GLU A 55 -17.66 -13.23 -8.41
CA GLU A 55 -17.88 -12.54 -7.11
C GLU A 55 -16.75 -12.84 -6.11
N ASP A 56 -16.19 -14.06 -6.19
CA ASP A 56 -15.08 -14.54 -5.36
C ASP A 56 -13.85 -14.82 -6.23
N ALA A 57 -13.40 -13.82 -7.02
CA ALA A 57 -12.20 -13.99 -7.85
C ALA A 57 -10.98 -14.27 -6.95
N ALA A 58 -10.07 -15.15 -7.38
CA ALA A 58 -8.96 -15.59 -6.54
C ALA A 58 -7.92 -14.48 -6.29
N ASP A 59 -7.77 -13.59 -7.27
CA ASP A 59 -6.77 -12.52 -7.31
C ASP A 59 -7.12 -11.48 -8.39
N LEU A 60 -6.32 -10.41 -8.48
CA LEU A 60 -6.45 -9.37 -9.50
C LEU A 60 -6.42 -9.93 -10.93
N MET A 61 -5.60 -10.94 -11.21
CA MET A 61 -5.52 -11.51 -12.56
C MET A 61 -6.81 -12.23 -12.96
N SER A 62 -7.44 -12.94 -12.03
CA SER A 62 -8.75 -13.55 -12.22
C SER A 62 -9.85 -12.52 -12.46
N TYR A 63 -9.74 -11.35 -11.82
CA TYR A 63 -10.65 -10.22 -12.03
C TYR A 63 -10.47 -9.56 -13.42
N LEU A 64 -9.24 -9.48 -13.92
CA LEU A 64 -8.92 -8.87 -15.22
C LEU A 64 -9.18 -9.79 -16.42
N ALA A 65 -9.32 -11.10 -16.21
CA ALA A 65 -9.55 -12.08 -17.29
C ALA A 65 -10.73 -11.76 -18.25
N PRO A 66 -11.86 -11.15 -17.83
CA PRO A 66 -12.95 -10.79 -18.73
C PRO A 66 -12.57 -9.76 -19.81
N PHE A 67 -11.53 -8.94 -19.59
CA PHE A 67 -11.09 -7.95 -20.57
C PHE A 67 -10.59 -8.61 -21.86
N ASP A 68 -9.93 -9.77 -21.76
CA ASP A 68 -9.47 -10.55 -22.93
C ASP A 68 -10.62 -10.94 -23.86
N TYR A 69 -11.84 -11.05 -23.34
CA TYR A 69 -13.03 -11.35 -24.13
C TYR A 69 -13.62 -10.11 -24.82
N VAL A 70 -13.48 -8.93 -24.20
CA VAL A 70 -14.11 -7.68 -24.67
C VAL A 70 -13.19 -6.90 -25.60
N LEU A 71 -11.90 -6.81 -25.30
CA LEU A 71 -10.91 -6.02 -26.05
C LEU A 71 -10.88 -6.30 -27.57
N PRO A 72 -10.99 -7.56 -28.06
CA PRO A 72 -11.03 -7.84 -29.49
C PRO A 72 -12.19 -7.16 -30.23
N MET A 73 -13.27 -6.79 -29.52
CA MET A 73 -14.44 -6.11 -30.07
C MET A 73 -14.26 -4.59 -30.19
N LEU A 74 -13.16 -4.04 -29.66
CA LEU A 74 -12.89 -2.61 -29.49
C LEU A 74 -11.72 -2.10 -30.34
N GLN A 75 -11.54 -2.66 -31.53
CA GLN A 75 -10.37 -2.40 -32.39
C GLN A 75 -10.68 -1.48 -33.60
N THR A 76 -11.84 -0.82 -33.60
CA THR A 76 -12.27 0.12 -34.66
C THR A 76 -12.81 1.42 -34.05
N GLU A 77 -12.75 2.52 -34.78
CA GLU A 77 -13.26 3.80 -34.27
C GLU A 77 -14.76 3.76 -33.96
N GLU A 78 -15.55 3.06 -34.78
CA GLU A 78 -16.99 2.91 -34.58
C GLU A 78 -17.29 2.10 -33.32
N ALA A 79 -16.48 1.07 -33.04
CA ALA A 79 -16.62 0.26 -31.83
C ALA A 79 -16.33 1.08 -30.58
N LEU A 80 -15.23 1.82 -30.56
CA LEU A 80 -14.85 2.69 -29.43
C LEU A 80 -15.88 3.80 -29.19
N ALA A 81 -16.35 4.46 -30.26
CA ALA A 81 -17.38 5.47 -30.16
C ALA A 81 -18.70 4.90 -29.63
N LEU A 82 -19.08 3.69 -30.06
CA LEU A 82 -20.29 3.04 -29.56
C LEU A 82 -20.16 2.64 -28.08
N ALA A 83 -19.01 2.10 -27.68
CA ALA A 83 -18.75 1.75 -26.28
C ALA A 83 -18.84 2.99 -25.37
N ALA A 84 -18.21 4.09 -25.77
CA ALA A 84 -18.23 5.33 -25.01
C ALA A 84 -19.63 5.94 -24.90
N PHE A 85 -20.39 5.94 -26.01
CA PHE A 85 -21.80 6.36 -25.99
C PHE A 85 -22.65 5.50 -25.06
N ASP A 86 -22.43 4.19 -25.07
CA ASP A 86 -23.15 3.23 -24.24
C ASP A 86 -22.92 3.47 -22.74
N VAL A 87 -21.70 3.78 -22.30
CA VAL A 87 -21.43 4.15 -20.90
C VAL A 87 -22.26 5.38 -20.50
N ILE A 88 -22.34 6.41 -21.36
CA ILE A 88 -23.17 7.60 -21.06
C ILE A 88 -24.68 7.27 -21.04
N GLU A 89 -25.15 6.37 -21.92
CA GLU A 89 -26.54 5.86 -21.90
C GLU A 89 -26.86 5.12 -20.58
N GLN A 90 -25.89 4.43 -19.99
CA GLN A 90 -26.09 3.73 -18.72
C GLN A 90 -26.19 4.71 -17.54
N VAL A 91 -25.25 5.67 -17.44
CA VAL A 91 -25.07 6.47 -16.23
C VAL A 91 -26.19 7.48 -15.96
N ILE A 92 -26.92 7.91 -17.00
CA ILE A 92 -28.04 8.86 -16.84
C ILE A 92 -29.16 8.30 -15.96
N SER A 93 -29.38 6.98 -16.00
CA SER A 93 -30.38 6.30 -15.16
C SER A 93 -30.05 6.35 -13.66
N GLU A 94 -28.82 6.72 -13.31
CA GLU A 94 -28.31 6.78 -11.94
C GLU A 94 -28.13 8.20 -11.41
N GLN A 95 -28.64 9.21 -12.13
CA GLN A 95 -28.45 10.64 -11.81
C GLN A 95 -26.97 11.05 -11.76
N ILE A 96 -26.11 10.37 -12.52
CA ILE A 96 -24.72 10.81 -12.71
C ILE A 96 -24.73 12.03 -13.64
N ARG A 97 -24.17 13.13 -13.14
CA ARG A 97 -24.15 14.42 -13.84
C ARG A 97 -22.82 14.73 -14.51
N TYR A 98 -21.75 14.12 -13.99
CA TYR A 98 -20.42 14.17 -14.57
C TYR A 98 -19.71 12.82 -14.38
N ILE A 99 -19.01 12.37 -15.43
CA ILE A 99 -18.19 11.15 -15.38
C ILE A 99 -16.82 11.35 -16.04
N GLU A 100 -15.77 10.84 -15.41
CA GLU A 100 -14.45 10.70 -16.02
C GLU A 100 -14.25 9.23 -16.41
N VAL A 101 -14.42 8.95 -17.70
CA VAL A 101 -14.20 7.60 -18.25
C VAL A 101 -12.71 7.43 -18.50
N ARG A 102 -12.12 6.33 -18.03
CA ARG A 102 -10.71 6.01 -18.28
C ARG A 102 -10.58 4.85 -19.26
N PHE A 103 -9.53 4.86 -20.07
CA PHE A 103 -9.20 3.75 -20.95
C PHE A 103 -7.73 3.83 -21.34
N ALA A 104 -7.15 2.71 -21.76
CA ALA A 104 -5.78 2.66 -22.26
C ALA A 104 -5.76 2.69 -23.80
N PRO A 105 -5.37 3.81 -24.45
CA PRO A 105 -5.35 3.92 -25.91
C PRO A 105 -4.56 2.81 -26.62
N SER A 106 -3.49 2.33 -25.98
CA SER A 106 -2.60 1.29 -26.51
C SER A 106 -3.30 -0.05 -26.73
N LEU A 107 -4.29 -0.40 -25.89
CA LEU A 107 -5.04 -1.66 -25.98
C LEU A 107 -5.99 -1.74 -27.21
N HIS A 108 -6.15 -0.64 -27.93
CA HIS A 108 -7.08 -0.52 -29.06
C HIS A 108 -6.39 -0.29 -30.40
N THR A 109 -5.09 -0.59 -30.48
CA THR A 109 -4.26 -0.37 -31.68
C THR A 109 -4.04 -1.63 -32.51
N ALA A 110 -4.44 -2.81 -32.01
CA ALA A 110 -4.22 -4.08 -32.70
C ALA A 110 -4.98 -4.18 -34.04
N GLY A 111 -6.08 -3.42 -34.18
CA GLY A 111 -6.81 -3.25 -35.45
C GLY A 111 -6.21 -2.25 -36.43
N GLY A 112 -5.04 -1.65 -36.11
CA GLY A 112 -4.34 -0.68 -36.97
C GLY A 112 -4.64 0.78 -36.67
N LEU A 113 -5.43 1.08 -35.63
CA LEU A 113 -5.64 2.45 -35.16
C LEU A 113 -4.36 3.02 -34.53
N SER A 114 -4.09 4.29 -34.79
CA SER A 114 -3.11 5.07 -34.04
C SER A 114 -3.66 5.52 -32.68
N LEU A 115 -2.79 5.83 -31.71
CA LEU A 115 -3.22 6.32 -30.39
C LEU A 115 -4.12 7.58 -30.47
N PRO A 116 -3.87 8.58 -31.35
CA PRO A 116 -4.78 9.70 -31.50
C PRO A 116 -6.17 9.30 -32.05
N GLU A 117 -6.23 8.32 -32.96
CA GLU A 117 -7.51 7.84 -33.52
C GLU A 117 -8.36 7.14 -32.45
N THR A 118 -7.76 6.33 -31.58
CA THR A 118 -8.48 5.68 -30.48
C THR A 118 -9.08 6.70 -29.53
N VAL A 119 -8.33 7.75 -29.17
CA VAL A 119 -8.82 8.85 -28.31
C VAL A 119 -9.94 9.63 -28.99
N LYS A 120 -9.76 10.04 -30.26
CA LYS A 120 -10.79 10.77 -31.02
C LYS A 120 -12.09 9.96 -31.12
N ALA A 121 -11.99 8.64 -31.33
CA ALA A 121 -13.14 7.75 -31.39
C ALA A 121 -13.92 7.69 -30.07
N VAL A 122 -13.22 7.55 -28.94
CA VAL A 122 -13.84 7.55 -27.61
C VAL A 122 -14.50 8.90 -27.32
N VAL A 123 -13.80 10.02 -27.55
CA VAL A 123 -14.33 11.37 -27.34
C VAL A 123 -15.59 11.60 -28.17
N ARG A 124 -15.60 11.20 -29.45
CA ARG A 124 -16.79 11.28 -30.32
C ARG A 124 -18.01 10.56 -29.73
N GLY A 125 -17.78 9.38 -29.14
CA GLY A 125 -18.84 8.61 -28.47
C GLY A 125 -19.35 9.30 -27.19
N LEU A 126 -18.44 9.78 -26.36
CA LEU A 126 -18.76 10.56 -25.17
C LEU A 126 -19.58 11.80 -25.54
N GLU A 127 -19.10 12.65 -26.44
CA GLU A 127 -19.79 13.86 -26.91
C GLU A 127 -21.19 13.59 -27.44
N ALA A 128 -21.37 12.52 -28.23
CA ALA A 128 -22.68 12.11 -28.71
C ALA A 128 -23.62 11.73 -27.56
N GLY A 129 -23.10 11.05 -26.54
CA GLY A 129 -23.79 10.73 -25.30
C GLY A 129 -24.17 11.99 -24.52
N GLN A 130 -23.22 12.92 -24.33
CA GLN A 130 -23.44 14.19 -23.64
C GLN A 130 -24.57 14.99 -24.30
N LYS A 131 -24.53 15.10 -25.64
CA LYS A 131 -25.54 15.83 -26.41
C LYS A 131 -26.94 15.23 -26.26
N ARG A 132 -27.03 13.90 -26.15
CA ARG A 132 -28.31 13.18 -26.06
C ARG A 132 -28.88 13.19 -24.65
N TYR A 133 -28.04 13.01 -23.63
CA TYR A 133 -28.49 12.73 -22.27
C TYR A 133 -28.22 13.87 -21.28
N GLY A 134 -27.44 14.89 -21.66
CA GLY A 134 -27.10 16.02 -20.80
C GLY A 134 -26.12 15.69 -19.66
N VAL A 135 -25.50 14.51 -19.70
CA VAL A 135 -24.42 14.11 -18.79
C VAL A 135 -23.12 14.73 -19.32
N LYS A 136 -22.37 15.43 -18.46
CA LYS A 136 -21.03 15.91 -18.83
C LYS A 136 -20.02 14.78 -18.65
N SER A 137 -18.98 14.72 -19.47
CA SER A 137 -17.99 13.65 -19.45
C SER A 137 -16.66 14.07 -20.04
N ASN A 138 -15.58 13.58 -19.46
CA ASN A 138 -14.23 13.68 -20.02
C ASN A 138 -13.55 12.32 -20.00
N VAL A 139 -12.41 12.23 -20.68
CA VAL A 139 -11.61 11.01 -20.76
C VAL A 139 -10.29 11.14 -20.01
N ILE A 140 -9.94 10.12 -19.22
CA ILE A 140 -8.59 9.94 -18.65
C ILE A 140 -7.84 8.94 -19.54
N LEU A 141 -6.63 9.29 -19.93
CA LEU A 141 -5.76 8.38 -20.69
C LEU A 141 -4.90 7.56 -19.73
N SER A 142 -5.08 6.26 -19.72
CA SER A 142 -4.31 5.35 -18.88
C SER A 142 -3.14 4.75 -19.66
N GLY A 143 -1.94 4.75 -19.06
CA GLY A 143 -0.85 3.87 -19.47
C GLY A 143 -0.93 2.53 -18.73
N MET A 144 -0.47 1.45 -19.36
CA MET A 144 -0.49 0.13 -18.73
C MET A 144 0.86 -0.21 -18.10
N ARG A 145 0.87 -0.62 -16.83
CA ARG A 145 2.12 -0.86 -16.07
C ARG A 145 2.98 -2.02 -16.59
N ASN A 146 2.36 -2.94 -17.33
CA ASN A 146 3.03 -4.04 -18.03
C ASN A 146 3.68 -3.62 -19.35
N GLU A 147 3.41 -2.42 -19.86
CA GLU A 147 4.06 -1.86 -21.06
C GLU A 147 5.43 -1.23 -20.72
N SER A 148 6.18 -0.91 -21.78
CA SER A 148 7.46 -0.22 -21.64
C SER A 148 7.25 1.25 -21.26
N VAL A 149 8.21 1.84 -20.53
CA VAL A 149 8.20 3.27 -20.19
C VAL A 149 8.10 4.14 -21.45
N SER A 150 8.75 3.74 -22.55
CA SER A 150 8.68 4.44 -23.83
C SER A 150 7.30 4.36 -24.50
N ASP A 151 6.57 3.26 -24.35
CA ASP A 151 5.23 3.15 -24.94
C ASP A 151 4.21 3.96 -24.13
N VAL A 152 4.33 3.94 -22.81
CA VAL A 152 3.52 4.78 -21.93
C VAL A 152 3.81 6.27 -22.15
N MET A 153 5.07 6.65 -22.42
CA MET A 153 5.43 8.03 -22.74
C MET A 153 4.67 8.57 -23.96
N LYS A 154 4.47 7.74 -25.00
CA LYS A 154 3.69 8.13 -26.20
C LYS A 154 2.26 8.50 -25.87
N ILE A 155 1.68 7.96 -24.80
CA ILE A 155 0.32 8.32 -24.34
C ILE A 155 0.34 9.71 -23.69
N VAL A 156 1.38 10.05 -22.91
CA VAL A 156 1.54 11.38 -22.31
C VAL A 156 1.79 12.45 -23.38
N GLU A 157 2.53 12.11 -24.43
CA GLU A 157 2.78 13.01 -25.57
C GLU A 157 1.49 13.42 -26.31
N LEU A 158 0.40 12.64 -26.21
CA LEU A 158 -0.89 13.00 -26.79
C LEU A 158 -1.47 14.30 -26.22
N PHE A 159 -1.13 14.67 -24.98
CA PHE A 159 -1.59 15.90 -24.35
C PHE A 159 -0.92 17.15 -24.93
N GLU A 160 0.19 17.01 -25.66
CA GLU A 160 0.97 18.14 -26.19
C GLU A 160 0.44 18.67 -27.53
N ASN A 161 -0.20 17.80 -28.32
CA ASN A 161 -0.50 18.07 -29.72
C ASN A 161 -1.68 19.04 -29.95
N GLY A 162 -2.41 19.46 -28.91
CA GLY A 162 -3.51 20.43 -28.98
C GLY A 162 -4.77 19.99 -29.78
N ASP A 163 -4.65 18.95 -30.60
CA ASP A 163 -5.70 18.42 -31.48
C ASP A 163 -6.73 17.54 -30.75
N LEU A 164 -6.47 17.20 -29.48
CA LEU A 164 -7.35 16.36 -28.66
C LEU A 164 -8.09 17.22 -27.64
N THR A 165 -9.40 17.04 -27.59
CA THR A 165 -10.30 17.71 -26.64
C THR A 165 -10.78 16.72 -25.58
N HIS A 166 -11.46 17.23 -24.54
CA HIS A 166 -12.08 16.43 -23.47
C HIS A 166 -11.12 15.54 -22.65
N LEU A 167 -9.81 15.79 -22.70
CA LEU A 167 -8.84 15.10 -21.85
C LEU A 167 -8.90 15.65 -20.41
N ALA A 168 -9.29 14.79 -19.46
CA ALA A 168 -9.35 15.10 -18.03
C ALA A 168 -7.97 15.01 -17.37
N GLY A 169 -7.17 14.01 -17.73
CA GLY A 169 -5.92 13.72 -17.03
C GLY A 169 -5.30 12.39 -17.44
N PHE A 170 -4.23 12.02 -16.75
CA PHE A 170 -3.47 10.80 -16.98
C PHE A 170 -3.56 9.83 -15.79
N ASP A 171 -3.42 8.54 -16.07
CA ASP A 171 -3.43 7.43 -15.11
C ASP A 171 -2.44 6.31 -15.48
N LEU A 172 -2.10 5.47 -14.50
CA LEU A 172 -1.42 4.19 -14.71
C LEU A 172 -2.24 3.06 -14.11
N ALA A 173 -2.54 2.05 -14.93
CA ALA A 173 -3.39 0.90 -14.58
C ALA A 173 -2.69 -0.44 -14.89
N GLY A 174 -3.39 -1.56 -14.67
CA GLY A 174 -2.86 -2.92 -14.79
C GLY A 174 -2.26 -3.44 -13.49
N GLU A 175 -1.47 -4.51 -13.55
CA GLU A 175 -0.88 -5.15 -12.36
C GLU A 175 -0.07 -4.16 -11.51
N GLU A 176 -0.31 -4.16 -10.19
CA GLU A 176 0.37 -3.29 -9.23
C GLU A 176 1.59 -3.99 -8.64
N LEU A 177 2.79 -3.48 -8.93
CA LEU A 177 4.04 -3.92 -8.33
C LEU A 177 4.54 -2.87 -7.32
N ASP A 178 5.24 -3.32 -6.29
CA ASP A 178 5.91 -2.42 -5.34
C ASP A 178 6.93 -1.53 -6.07
N GLY A 179 6.90 -0.22 -5.77
CA GLY A 179 7.84 0.76 -6.35
C GLY A 179 7.59 1.07 -7.83
N PHE A 180 6.39 0.80 -8.36
CA PHE A 180 6.08 1.17 -9.75
C PHE A 180 6.23 2.68 -10.06
N PRO A 181 6.00 3.65 -9.14
CA PRO A 181 6.20 5.06 -9.47
C PRO A 181 7.64 5.37 -9.87
N ASP A 182 8.63 4.71 -9.26
CA ASP A 182 10.04 4.86 -9.61
C ASP A 182 10.32 4.34 -11.03
N LYS A 183 9.75 3.18 -11.39
CA LYS A 183 9.87 2.61 -12.75
C LYS A 183 9.37 3.61 -13.80
N PHE A 184 8.29 4.32 -13.51
CA PHE A 184 7.65 5.27 -14.42
C PHE A 184 8.03 6.73 -14.13
N ALA A 185 9.07 7.00 -13.33
CA ALA A 185 9.47 8.36 -12.95
C ALA A 185 9.63 9.30 -14.16
N PRO A 186 10.26 8.91 -15.30
CA PRO A 186 10.34 9.79 -16.47
C PRO A 186 8.97 10.20 -17.03
N VAL A 187 7.99 9.28 -17.03
CA VAL A 187 6.61 9.55 -17.48
C VAL A 187 5.95 10.52 -16.51
N LEU A 188 6.05 10.27 -15.21
CA LEU A 188 5.42 11.10 -14.17
C LEU A 188 6.03 12.50 -14.10
N GLU A 189 7.34 12.63 -14.34
CA GLU A 189 8.01 13.92 -14.49
C GLU A 189 7.44 14.70 -15.67
N LYS A 190 7.30 14.06 -16.83
CA LYS A 190 6.72 14.68 -18.03
C LYS A 190 5.27 15.13 -17.83
N VAL A 191 4.46 14.30 -17.16
CA VAL A 191 3.07 14.64 -16.77
C VAL A 191 3.04 15.91 -15.92
N ARG A 192 3.93 16.00 -14.93
CA ARG A 192 4.02 17.15 -14.03
C ARG A 192 4.52 18.41 -14.75
N GLU A 193 5.52 18.30 -15.61
CA GLU A 193 6.03 19.42 -16.42
C GLU A 193 4.94 20.01 -17.30
N ASN A 194 4.12 19.14 -17.90
CA ASN A 194 3.00 19.54 -18.74
C ASN A 194 1.74 19.93 -17.95
N LYS A 195 1.79 19.89 -16.60
CA LYS A 195 0.68 20.19 -15.68
C LYS A 195 -0.59 19.39 -15.99
N ILE A 196 -0.41 18.16 -16.46
CA ILE A 196 -1.52 17.25 -16.75
C ILE A 196 -2.09 16.78 -15.41
N PRO A 197 -3.42 16.89 -15.17
CA PRO A 197 -4.02 16.35 -13.96
C PRO A 197 -3.75 14.85 -13.82
N LEU A 198 -3.38 14.43 -12.61
CA LEU A 198 -2.84 13.10 -12.37
C LEU A 198 -3.64 12.36 -11.30
N THR A 199 -4.13 11.18 -11.68
CA THR A 199 -4.57 10.11 -10.78
C THR A 199 -3.70 8.88 -11.03
N LEU A 200 -3.49 8.03 -10.04
CA LEU A 200 -2.73 6.78 -10.22
C LEU A 200 -3.42 5.66 -9.45
N HIS A 201 -3.60 4.48 -10.06
CA HIS A 201 -3.95 3.29 -9.29
C HIS A 201 -2.80 2.94 -8.35
N ALA A 202 -3.05 2.98 -7.04
CA ALA A 202 -2.03 2.64 -6.05
C ALA A 202 -2.69 2.14 -4.76
N GLY A 203 -2.03 1.19 -4.10
CA GLY A 203 -2.51 0.56 -2.88
C GLY A 203 -3.84 -0.15 -3.05
N GLU A 204 -4.09 -0.77 -4.21
CA GLU A 204 -5.19 -1.71 -4.38
C GLU A 204 -4.75 -3.10 -3.90
N CYS A 205 -3.98 -3.80 -4.73
CA CYS A 205 -3.35 -5.08 -4.40
C CYS A 205 -1.85 -4.92 -4.06
N GLY A 206 -1.31 -3.71 -4.17
CA GLY A 206 0.02 -3.36 -3.68
C GLY A 206 0.01 -2.86 -2.23
N CYS A 207 1.04 -2.10 -1.86
CA CYS A 207 1.24 -1.64 -0.50
C CYS A 207 0.89 -0.15 -0.28
N ALA A 208 0.78 0.25 0.99
CA ALA A 208 0.56 1.66 1.36
C ALA A 208 1.68 2.60 0.88
N GLN A 209 2.90 2.09 0.69
CA GLN A 209 4.02 2.88 0.21
C GLN A 209 3.78 3.34 -1.24
N ASN A 210 3.20 2.49 -2.10
CA ASN A 210 2.82 2.89 -3.46
C ASN A 210 1.85 4.09 -3.47
N VAL A 211 0.93 4.18 -2.50
CA VAL A 211 0.03 5.34 -2.36
C VAL A 211 0.83 6.60 -2.02
N ILE A 212 1.74 6.50 -1.06
CA ILE A 212 2.59 7.62 -0.61
C ILE A 212 3.48 8.09 -1.77
N ASP A 213 4.09 7.16 -2.50
CA ASP A 213 4.98 7.45 -3.63
C ASP A 213 4.21 8.04 -4.81
N ALA A 214 2.99 7.55 -5.09
CA ALA A 214 2.11 8.14 -6.10
C ALA A 214 1.74 9.59 -5.76
N VAL A 215 1.42 9.88 -4.50
CA VAL A 215 1.18 11.26 -4.03
C VAL A 215 2.44 12.11 -4.15
N ALA A 216 3.60 11.58 -3.77
CA ALA A 216 4.89 12.27 -3.89
C ALA A 216 5.25 12.57 -5.36
N ALA A 217 4.86 11.70 -6.29
CA ALA A 217 5.01 11.91 -7.73
C ALA A 217 4.06 13.00 -8.29
N GLY A 218 3.10 13.47 -7.51
CA GLY A 218 2.20 14.58 -7.85
C GLY A 218 0.75 14.16 -8.11
N ALA A 219 0.38 12.89 -7.87
CA ALA A 219 -1.00 12.47 -7.99
C ALA A 219 -1.87 13.17 -6.93
N THR A 220 -2.94 13.82 -7.38
CA THR A 220 -3.91 14.50 -6.49
C THR A 220 -5.10 13.61 -6.18
N ARG A 221 -5.26 12.53 -6.95
CA ARG A 221 -6.19 11.44 -6.70
C ARG A 221 -5.46 10.10 -6.77
N ILE A 222 -5.99 9.12 -6.08
CA ILE A 222 -5.46 7.75 -6.06
C ILE A 222 -6.60 6.80 -6.40
N GLY A 223 -6.43 6.01 -7.46
CA GLY A 223 -7.30 4.88 -7.78
C GLY A 223 -7.23 3.87 -6.65
N HIS A 224 -8.37 3.56 -6.02
CA HIS A 224 -8.49 2.74 -4.82
C HIS A 224 -7.81 3.33 -3.58
N GLY A 225 -6.53 3.03 -3.30
CA GLY A 225 -5.84 3.49 -2.09
C GLY A 225 -6.18 2.73 -0.80
N VAL A 226 -6.79 1.55 -0.88
CA VAL A 226 -7.23 0.78 0.30
C VAL A 226 -6.08 0.34 1.23
N ALA A 227 -4.87 0.15 0.68
CA ALA A 227 -3.69 -0.23 1.45
C ALA A 227 -3.25 0.85 2.45
N ILE A 228 -3.67 2.11 2.29
CA ILE A 228 -3.34 3.19 3.24
C ILE A 228 -3.87 2.93 4.65
N LYS A 229 -4.77 1.95 4.81
CA LYS A 229 -5.21 1.43 6.10
C LYS A 229 -4.06 1.00 7.02
N ASP A 230 -2.96 0.55 6.42
CA ASP A 230 -1.78 0.06 7.12
C ASP A 230 -0.82 1.20 7.53
N ARG A 231 -1.16 2.46 7.20
CA ARG A 231 -0.38 3.68 7.49
C ARG A 231 -1.27 4.83 8.02
N PRO A 232 -2.02 4.64 9.11
CA PRO A 232 -2.94 5.64 9.65
C PRO A 232 -2.27 6.97 10.05
N GLU A 233 -0.95 6.97 10.30
CA GLU A 233 -0.15 8.16 10.56
C GLU A 233 -0.16 9.17 9.39
N THR A 234 -0.44 8.71 8.17
CA THR A 234 -0.44 9.54 6.94
C THR A 234 -1.78 10.23 6.68
N TRP A 235 -2.88 9.78 7.30
CA TRP A 235 -4.23 10.22 6.94
C TRP A 235 -4.48 11.71 7.16
N ALA A 236 -3.88 12.28 8.21
CA ALA A 236 -4.01 13.72 8.48
C ALA A 236 -3.39 14.56 7.36
N GLU A 237 -2.24 14.13 6.83
CA GLU A 237 -1.58 14.79 5.71
C GLU A 237 -2.38 14.65 4.42
N LEU A 238 -2.94 13.46 4.14
CA LEU A 238 -3.82 13.24 2.99
C LEU A 238 -5.05 14.14 3.04
N ALA A 239 -5.67 14.27 4.21
CA ALA A 239 -6.81 15.16 4.43
C ALA A 239 -6.44 16.64 4.25
N GLU A 240 -5.31 17.10 4.80
CA GLU A 240 -4.82 18.47 4.67
C GLU A 240 -4.50 18.82 3.21
N LYS A 241 -3.81 17.92 2.50
CA LYS A 241 -3.49 18.05 1.07
C LYS A 241 -4.68 17.81 0.15
N LYS A 242 -5.85 17.41 0.69
CA LYS A 242 -7.06 17.08 -0.07
C LYS A 242 -6.84 15.97 -1.10
N ILE A 243 -5.93 15.04 -0.83
CA ILE A 243 -5.75 13.85 -1.66
C ILE A 243 -7.04 13.04 -1.63
N THR A 244 -7.56 12.69 -2.80
CA THR A 244 -8.83 12.00 -2.93
C THR A 244 -8.63 10.54 -3.35
N LEU A 245 -9.16 9.61 -2.56
CA LEU A 245 -9.12 8.19 -2.85
C LEU A 245 -10.40 7.79 -3.61
N GLU A 246 -10.22 7.28 -4.82
CA GLU A 246 -11.27 6.83 -5.72
C GLU A 246 -11.65 5.39 -5.37
N MET A 247 -12.44 5.21 -4.32
CA MET A 247 -12.76 3.88 -3.79
C MET A 247 -13.79 3.18 -4.69
N ALA A 248 -13.60 1.87 -4.89
CA ALA A 248 -14.50 1.03 -5.68
C ALA A 248 -14.84 -0.24 -4.90
N PRO A 249 -15.86 -0.20 -4.02
CA PRO A 249 -16.09 -1.26 -3.05
C PRO A 249 -16.21 -2.65 -3.66
N THR A 250 -17.11 -2.86 -4.63
CA THR A 250 -17.25 -4.20 -5.27
C THR A 250 -15.95 -4.70 -5.90
N SER A 251 -15.25 -3.84 -6.64
CA SER A 251 -13.94 -4.17 -7.21
C SER A 251 -12.95 -4.58 -6.13
N ASN A 252 -12.80 -3.79 -5.06
CA ASN A 252 -11.84 -4.09 -3.98
C ASN A 252 -12.07 -5.44 -3.28
N PHE A 253 -13.32 -5.90 -3.19
CA PHE A 253 -13.62 -7.24 -2.67
C PHE A 253 -13.37 -8.34 -3.71
N GLN A 254 -13.72 -8.10 -4.98
CA GLN A 254 -13.48 -9.06 -6.06
C GLN A 254 -12.00 -9.26 -6.35
N THR A 255 -11.16 -8.22 -6.26
CA THR A 255 -9.71 -8.31 -6.51
C THR A 255 -8.92 -8.87 -5.33
N LYS A 256 -9.58 -9.15 -4.20
CA LYS A 256 -8.96 -9.56 -2.92
C LYS A 256 -8.03 -8.52 -2.29
N ALA A 257 -8.09 -7.27 -2.77
CA ALA A 257 -7.50 -6.14 -2.07
C ALA A 257 -8.06 -5.99 -0.64
N ILE A 258 -9.33 -6.37 -0.45
CA ILE A 258 -10.03 -6.41 0.83
C ILE A 258 -10.72 -7.77 0.99
N ASP A 259 -10.46 -8.43 2.11
CA ASP A 259 -10.97 -9.77 2.42
C ASP A 259 -12.31 -9.75 3.18
N SER A 260 -12.58 -8.67 3.92
CA SER A 260 -13.68 -8.57 4.88
C SER A 260 -14.07 -7.11 5.12
N LEU A 261 -15.32 -6.88 5.53
CA LEU A 261 -15.85 -5.53 5.73
C LEU A 261 -15.13 -4.80 6.87
N GLU A 262 -14.68 -5.53 7.89
CA GLU A 262 -13.93 -5.02 9.03
C GLU A 262 -12.60 -4.39 8.62
N ASN A 263 -12.00 -4.94 7.55
CA ASN A 263 -10.74 -4.49 6.97
C ASN A 263 -10.94 -3.39 5.92
N TYR A 264 -12.17 -3.14 5.47
CA TYR A 264 -12.43 -2.06 4.51
C TYR A 264 -12.27 -0.68 5.16
N PRO A 265 -11.32 0.16 4.73
CA PRO A 265 -10.99 1.38 5.46
C PRO A 265 -11.92 2.55 5.16
N PHE A 266 -12.88 2.40 4.23
CA PHE A 266 -13.70 3.48 3.70
C PHE A 266 -14.29 4.38 4.79
N LYS A 267 -15.01 3.79 5.76
CA LYS A 267 -15.63 4.59 6.83
C LYS A 267 -14.60 5.26 7.74
N LYS A 268 -13.51 4.55 8.07
CA LYS A 268 -12.45 5.09 8.94
C LYS A 268 -11.75 6.29 8.29
N LEU A 269 -11.51 6.22 6.99
CA LEU A 269 -10.93 7.30 6.19
C LEU A 269 -11.88 8.50 6.09
N PHE A 270 -13.16 8.24 5.78
CA PHE A 270 -14.20 9.26 5.74
C PHE A 270 -14.34 10.00 7.08
N ASP A 271 -14.42 9.25 8.19
CA ASP A 271 -14.51 9.80 9.55
C ASP A 271 -13.22 10.55 9.95
N ALA A 272 -12.07 10.21 9.38
CA ALA A 272 -10.80 10.91 9.60
C ALA A 272 -10.63 12.16 8.71
N GLY A 273 -11.62 12.50 7.88
CA GLY A 273 -11.58 13.65 6.99
C GLY A 273 -10.76 13.45 5.70
N VAL A 274 -10.27 12.22 5.44
CA VAL A 274 -9.68 11.88 4.15
C VAL A 274 -10.79 11.88 3.10
N ARG A 275 -10.52 12.49 1.94
CA ARG A 275 -11.49 12.52 0.85
C ARG A 275 -11.56 11.14 0.22
N VAL A 276 -12.72 10.51 0.33
CA VAL A 276 -13.05 9.26 -0.36
C VAL A 276 -14.22 9.51 -1.29
N THR A 277 -14.16 8.97 -2.49
CA THR A 277 -15.29 8.95 -3.44
C THR A 277 -15.73 7.51 -3.68
N VAL A 278 -16.94 7.34 -4.20
CA VAL A 278 -17.53 6.04 -4.51
C VAL A 278 -17.59 5.92 -6.01
N ASN A 279 -17.10 4.82 -6.55
CA ASN A 279 -17.00 4.60 -7.99
C ASN A 279 -17.24 3.12 -8.31
N THR A 280 -17.59 2.81 -9.55
CA THR A 280 -17.79 1.42 -9.96
C THR A 280 -16.49 0.69 -10.28
N ASP A 281 -15.43 1.41 -10.64
CA ASP A 281 -14.24 0.87 -11.32
C ASP A 281 -14.61 0.24 -12.67
N ASN A 282 -15.31 -0.89 -12.66
CA ASN A 282 -15.91 -1.49 -13.84
C ASN A 282 -17.40 -1.79 -13.64
N ARG A 283 -18.25 -1.33 -14.55
CA ARG A 283 -19.70 -1.56 -14.43
C ARG A 283 -20.06 -2.99 -14.77
N THR A 284 -19.62 -3.46 -15.95
CA THR A 284 -19.96 -4.79 -16.43
C THR A 284 -19.07 -5.84 -15.80
N VAL A 285 -17.74 -5.61 -15.77
CA VAL A 285 -16.79 -6.58 -15.19
C VAL A 285 -17.08 -6.80 -13.72
N SER A 286 -17.26 -5.75 -12.91
CA SER A 286 -17.62 -5.94 -11.50
C SER A 286 -19.07 -6.34 -11.29
N GLY A 287 -19.92 -6.21 -12.32
CA GLY A 287 -21.35 -6.53 -12.25
C GLY A 287 -22.12 -5.61 -11.30
N THR A 288 -21.81 -4.31 -11.32
CA THR A 288 -22.34 -3.33 -10.39
C THR A 288 -22.73 -2.02 -11.07
N THR A 289 -23.48 -1.19 -10.36
CA THR A 289 -23.81 0.18 -10.73
C THR A 289 -23.42 1.12 -9.60
N LEU A 290 -23.32 2.43 -9.87
CA LEU A 290 -22.96 3.38 -8.83
C LEU A 290 -24.04 3.47 -7.73
N ASN A 291 -25.31 3.33 -8.10
CA ASN A 291 -26.40 3.19 -7.14
C ASN A 291 -26.21 1.95 -6.24
N ASP A 292 -25.72 0.83 -6.80
CA ASP A 292 -25.45 -0.39 -6.03
C ASP A 292 -24.29 -0.19 -5.05
N GLU A 293 -23.23 0.54 -5.44
CA GLU A 293 -22.14 0.91 -4.53
C GLU A 293 -22.63 1.79 -3.38
N TYR A 294 -23.46 2.79 -3.67
CA TYR A 294 -24.06 3.65 -2.64
C TYR A 294 -24.95 2.81 -1.70
N GLU A 295 -25.74 1.89 -2.24
CA GLU A 295 -26.61 1.03 -1.42
C GLU A 295 -25.80 0.11 -0.50
N LYS A 296 -24.66 -0.43 -0.96
CA LYS A 296 -23.72 -1.21 -0.12
C LYS A 296 -23.24 -0.37 1.06
N LEU A 297 -22.73 0.83 0.80
CA LEU A 297 -22.24 1.72 1.87
C LEU A 297 -23.34 2.15 2.85
N ALA A 298 -24.56 2.41 2.34
CA ALA A 298 -25.71 2.69 3.19
C ALA A 298 -26.00 1.54 4.14
N LYS A 299 -25.97 0.29 3.63
CA LYS A 299 -26.19 -0.92 4.44
C LYS A 299 -25.06 -1.18 5.44
N TRP A 300 -23.81 -1.06 5.02
CA TRP A 300 -22.64 -1.39 5.85
C TRP A 300 -22.39 -0.38 6.97
N TYR A 301 -22.60 0.91 6.69
CA TYR A 301 -22.18 1.99 7.59
C TYR A 301 -23.33 2.88 8.08
N ASN A 302 -24.57 2.53 7.74
CA ASN A 302 -25.76 3.32 8.07
C ASN A 302 -25.71 4.75 7.52
N PHE A 303 -25.06 4.94 6.37
CA PHE A 303 -24.96 6.25 5.73
C PHE A 303 -26.34 6.81 5.39
N ASN A 304 -26.48 8.11 5.61
CA ASN A 304 -27.67 8.87 5.31
C ASN A 304 -27.41 9.83 4.14
N GLU A 305 -28.44 10.58 3.73
CA GLU A 305 -28.36 11.52 2.62
C GLU A 305 -27.22 12.54 2.77
N SER A 306 -27.00 13.08 3.98
CA SER A 306 -25.94 14.06 4.19
C SER A 306 -24.54 13.47 3.98
N ASP A 307 -24.32 12.20 4.35
CA ASP A 307 -23.05 11.50 4.11
C ASP A 307 -22.80 11.35 2.60
N PHE A 308 -23.81 10.90 1.85
CA PHE A 308 -23.69 10.77 0.39
C PHE A 308 -23.55 12.10 -0.34
N ARG A 309 -24.20 13.16 0.14
CA ARG A 309 -23.98 14.52 -0.37
C ARG A 309 -22.55 14.98 -0.12
N GLN A 310 -21.95 14.65 1.03
CA GLN A 310 -20.54 14.95 1.30
C GLN A 310 -19.60 14.17 0.38
N LEU A 311 -19.86 12.88 0.14
CA LEU A 311 -19.10 12.06 -0.82
C LEU A 311 -19.20 12.62 -2.24
N ALA A 312 -20.41 12.99 -2.67
CA ALA A 312 -20.64 13.62 -3.97
C ALA A 312 -19.91 14.98 -4.08
N ASN A 313 -19.85 15.77 -3.00
CA ASN A 313 -19.07 17.00 -2.96
C ASN A 313 -17.55 16.73 -3.05
N TYR A 314 -17.03 15.68 -2.41
CA TYR A 314 -15.63 15.29 -2.60
C TYR A 314 -15.34 14.92 -4.05
N ALA A 315 -16.23 14.18 -4.71
CA ALA A 315 -16.11 13.87 -6.13
C ALA A 315 -16.18 15.13 -7.01
N PHE A 316 -17.09 16.06 -6.70
CA PHE A 316 -17.18 17.35 -7.38
C PHE A 316 -15.88 18.15 -7.25
N GLU A 317 -15.34 18.30 -6.05
CA GLU A 317 -14.11 19.05 -5.81
C GLU A 317 -12.87 18.40 -6.43
N ALA A 318 -12.81 17.07 -6.43
CA ALA A 318 -11.67 16.30 -6.96
C ALA A 318 -11.73 16.09 -8.48
N SER A 319 -12.87 16.31 -9.12
CA SER A 319 -13.00 16.18 -10.57
C SER A 319 -12.02 17.09 -11.33
N PHE A 320 -11.49 16.58 -12.44
CA PHE A 320 -10.69 17.30 -13.42
C PHE A 320 -11.57 17.95 -14.51
N MET A 321 -12.80 18.32 -14.14
CA MET A 321 -13.72 19.02 -15.03
C MET A 321 -13.27 20.45 -15.31
N SER A 322 -13.73 21.01 -16.43
CA SER A 322 -13.48 22.40 -16.78
C SER A 322 -14.13 23.37 -15.78
N ASN A 323 -13.65 24.61 -15.73
CA ASN A 323 -14.28 25.65 -14.90
C ASN A 323 -15.74 25.93 -15.32
N ASP A 324 -16.05 25.79 -16.59
CA ASP A 324 -17.42 25.96 -17.11
C ASP A 324 -18.33 24.84 -16.62
N ASP A 325 -17.89 23.57 -16.73
CA ASP A 325 -18.62 22.44 -16.17
C ASP A 325 -18.82 22.56 -14.66
N ARG A 326 -17.79 23.02 -13.95
CA ARG A 326 -17.84 23.26 -12.51
C ARG A 326 -18.86 24.33 -12.16
N LYS A 327 -18.93 25.41 -12.94
CA LYS A 327 -19.90 26.49 -12.76
C LYS A 327 -21.32 26.00 -13.03
N ASP A 328 -21.52 25.24 -14.11
CA ASP A 328 -22.83 24.69 -14.50
C ASP A 328 -23.39 23.74 -13.43
N LEU A 329 -22.55 22.82 -12.94
CA LEU A 329 -22.94 21.82 -11.96
C LEU A 329 -22.90 22.33 -10.51
N GLY A 330 -22.25 23.47 -10.27
CA GLY A 330 -22.02 23.99 -8.92
C GLY A 330 -23.29 24.22 -8.10
N LYS A 331 -24.45 24.48 -8.72
CA LYS A 331 -25.72 24.62 -7.98
C LYS A 331 -26.24 23.30 -7.42
N GLU A 332 -25.93 22.18 -8.07
CA GLU A 332 -26.42 20.85 -7.70
C GLU A 332 -25.56 20.19 -6.62
N PHE A 333 -24.25 20.48 -6.63
CA PHE A 333 -23.28 19.93 -5.68
C PHE A 333 -22.79 20.93 -4.64
N GLY A 334 -22.97 22.24 -4.86
CA GLY A 334 -22.32 23.33 -4.11
C GLY A 334 -23.11 23.92 -2.93
N ALA A 335 -24.02 23.17 -2.31
CA ALA A 335 -24.66 23.59 -1.06
C ALA A 335 -24.78 22.42 -0.06
N VAL A 336 -23.67 21.74 0.21
CA VAL A 336 -23.56 20.98 1.46
C VAL A 336 -22.92 21.94 2.46
N VAL A 337 -23.72 22.31 3.47
CA VAL A 337 -23.28 22.85 4.76
C VAL A 337 -21.93 22.24 5.05
N LYS A 338 -20.91 23.03 5.39
CA LYS A 338 -19.70 22.51 6.03
C LYS A 338 -20.19 21.54 7.10
N ALA A 339 -20.28 20.25 6.81
CA ALA A 339 -20.27 19.25 7.84
C ALA A 339 -19.03 19.68 8.60
N LYS A 340 -19.17 19.96 9.90
CA LYS A 340 -18.00 20.18 10.73
C LYS A 340 -17.17 18.94 10.44
N LEU A 341 -16.17 19.10 9.56
CA LEU A 341 -15.14 18.11 9.40
C LEU A 341 -14.76 17.83 10.84
N PRO A 342 -14.57 16.58 11.25
CA PRO A 342 -13.73 16.34 12.39
C PRO A 342 -12.34 16.85 11.99
N THR A 343 -12.16 18.18 11.94
CA THR A 343 -10.89 18.79 12.25
C THR A 343 -10.62 18.24 13.63
N LEU A 344 -9.68 17.31 13.70
CA LEU A 344 -9.01 16.93 14.93
C LEU A 344 -8.96 18.17 15.82
N ALA A 345 -9.36 18.03 17.08
CA ALA A 345 -9.29 19.14 18.00
C ALA A 345 -7.91 19.80 17.87
N LEU A 346 -7.81 21.11 18.00
CA LEU A 346 -6.56 21.82 17.74
C LEU A 346 -5.39 21.21 18.51
N ASP A 347 -5.65 20.70 19.72
CA ASP A 347 -4.72 19.93 20.54
C ASP A 347 -4.26 18.62 19.91
N GLU A 348 -5.14 17.86 19.26
CA GLU A 348 -4.80 16.64 18.54
C GLU A 348 -3.98 16.94 17.28
N ARG A 349 -4.26 18.04 16.57
CA ARG A 349 -3.46 18.50 15.42
C ARG A 349 -2.05 18.87 15.86
N ILE A 350 -1.94 19.62 16.96
CA ILE A 350 -0.65 20.01 17.56
C ILE A 350 0.11 18.77 18.03
N ALA A 351 -0.54 17.83 18.71
CA ALA A 351 0.08 16.61 19.21
C ALA A 351 0.59 15.70 18.08
N ARG A 352 -0.14 15.61 16.96
CA ARG A 352 0.32 14.87 15.78
C ARG A 352 1.50 15.54 15.09
N LEU A 353 1.47 16.86 14.91
CA LEU A 353 2.63 17.61 14.41
C LEU A 353 3.85 17.40 15.31
N ASP A 354 3.67 17.38 16.63
CA ASP A 354 4.74 17.05 17.56
C ASP A 354 5.30 15.64 17.35
N GLY A 355 4.41 14.65 17.14
CA GLY A 355 4.81 13.29 16.78
C GLY A 355 5.65 13.23 15.51
N THR A 356 5.17 13.82 14.41
CA THR A 356 5.86 13.85 13.11
C THR A 356 7.18 14.61 13.18
N MET A 357 7.21 15.76 13.84
CA MET A 357 8.43 16.54 14.04
C MET A 357 9.47 15.77 14.85
N ASN A 358 9.06 15.06 15.92
CA ASN A 358 9.96 14.23 16.71
C ASN A 358 10.53 13.06 15.89
N GLN A 359 9.71 12.43 15.05
CA GLN A 359 10.17 11.37 14.15
C GLN A 359 11.17 11.88 13.11
N LYS A 360 10.94 13.04 12.50
CA LYS A 360 11.91 13.66 11.56
C LYS A 360 13.23 14.01 12.25
N VAL A 361 13.19 14.55 13.47
CA VAL A 361 14.41 14.77 14.29
C VAL A 361 15.14 13.46 14.55
N LEU A 362 14.43 12.38 14.86
CA LEU A 362 15.05 11.08 15.10
C LEU A 362 15.66 10.49 13.82
N SER A 363 14.97 10.60 12.69
CA SER A 363 15.43 10.16 11.37
C SER A 363 16.69 10.91 10.95
N ALA A 364 16.67 12.25 10.98
CA ALA A 364 17.81 13.10 10.67
C ALA A 364 19.04 12.78 11.54
N LYS A 365 18.84 12.56 12.84
CA LYS A 365 19.91 12.13 13.76
C LYS A 365 20.50 10.78 13.35
N LYS A 366 19.65 9.80 13.02
CA LYS A 366 20.07 8.47 12.61
C LYS A 366 20.86 8.51 11.30
N GLU A 367 20.43 9.34 10.36
CA GLU A 367 21.09 9.50 9.07
C GLU A 367 22.47 10.17 9.20
N VAL A 368 22.55 11.28 9.93
CA VAL A 368 23.83 11.94 10.21
C VAL A 368 24.78 11.00 10.95
N PHE A 369 24.27 10.25 11.94
CA PHE A 369 25.05 9.23 12.65
C PHE A 369 25.58 8.14 11.71
N ASN A 370 24.74 7.63 10.81
CA ASN A 370 25.14 6.61 9.84
C ASN A 370 26.18 7.15 8.84
N ARG A 371 26.02 8.38 8.35
CA ARG A 371 27.00 9.04 7.47
C ARG A 371 28.34 9.28 8.16
N ALA A 372 28.33 9.70 9.43
CA ALA A 372 29.54 9.83 10.23
C ALA A 372 30.27 8.48 10.43
N LYS A 373 29.52 7.38 10.53
CA LYS A 373 30.04 6.02 10.61
C LYS A 373 30.64 5.52 9.27
N LEU A 374 30.08 5.96 8.15
CA LEU A 374 30.54 5.64 6.78
C LEU A 374 31.77 6.46 6.35
N SER A 375 31.91 7.70 6.83
CA SER A 375 32.98 8.62 6.40
C SER A 375 34.29 8.51 7.19
N LYS A 376 34.33 7.83 8.33
CA LYS A 376 35.55 7.66 9.14
C LYS A 376 35.65 6.25 9.72
N LYS A 377 36.74 5.51 9.40
CA LYS A 377 37.32 4.53 10.34
C LYS A 377 37.52 5.27 11.66
N ILE A 378 36.68 4.99 12.65
CA ILE A 378 36.54 5.84 13.83
C ILE A 378 37.85 5.83 14.64
N HIS A 379 38.62 6.91 14.55
CA HIS A 379 39.50 7.33 15.64
C HIS A 379 38.61 7.99 16.70
N PHE A 380 38.30 7.21 17.74
CA PHE A 380 37.62 7.69 18.94
C PHE A 380 38.56 8.64 19.69
N ILE A 381 38.41 9.95 19.47
CA ILE A 381 39.02 10.97 20.32
C ILE A 381 38.12 11.18 21.55
N ARG A 382 38.74 11.17 22.73
CA ARG A 382 38.13 11.26 24.07
C ARG A 382 38.06 12.71 24.55
N GLU A 383 37.08 13.01 25.39
CA GLU A 383 37.25 13.90 26.54
C GLU A 383 37.02 13.09 27.83
N GLU A 384 37.99 13.16 28.73
CA GLU A 384 37.94 12.74 30.14
C GLU A 384 37.97 11.22 30.49
N GLY A 385 39.19 10.69 30.50
CA GLY A 385 39.73 10.15 31.77
C GLY A 385 39.53 8.69 32.17
N LYS A 386 38.73 7.86 31.47
CA LYS A 386 38.73 6.39 31.74
C LYS A 386 38.79 5.55 30.47
N SER A 387 39.76 4.64 30.42
CA SER A 387 40.03 3.81 29.23
C SER A 387 38.85 2.89 28.89
N MET A 388 38.47 2.81 27.62
CA MET A 388 37.55 1.78 27.11
C MET A 388 38.14 0.37 27.33
N SER A 389 39.47 0.28 27.54
CA SER A 389 40.11 -0.93 28.03
C SER A 389 39.62 -1.31 29.43
N ALA A 390 39.35 -0.37 30.34
CA ALA A 390 38.81 -0.70 31.67
C ALA A 390 37.36 -1.23 31.61
N TYR A 391 36.54 -0.73 30.69
CA TYR A 391 35.17 -1.21 30.49
C TYR A 391 35.14 -2.57 29.79
N LEU A 392 35.90 -2.74 28.70
CA LEU A 392 36.07 -4.03 28.03
C LEU A 392 36.71 -5.06 28.96
N THR A 393 37.69 -4.68 29.77
CA THR A 393 38.30 -5.58 30.76
C THR A 393 37.29 -5.97 31.83
N LYS A 394 36.49 -5.04 32.34
CA LYS A 394 35.42 -5.37 33.31
C LYS A 394 34.35 -6.27 32.69
N TYR A 395 33.95 -6.03 31.44
CA TYR A 395 32.95 -6.84 30.74
C TYR A 395 33.47 -8.23 30.37
N LEU A 396 34.74 -8.31 29.93
CA LEU A 396 35.44 -9.56 29.63
C LEU A 396 35.63 -10.38 30.91
N ILE A 397 36.08 -9.77 32.01
CA ILE A 397 36.19 -10.43 33.33
C ILE A 397 34.83 -10.92 33.81
N THR A 398 33.77 -10.09 33.71
CA THR A 398 32.43 -10.50 34.15
C THR A 398 31.88 -11.64 33.29
N SER A 399 32.18 -11.65 32.00
CA SER A 399 31.77 -12.71 31.07
C SER A 399 32.57 -14.00 31.29
N ILE A 400 33.87 -13.90 31.59
CA ILE A 400 34.72 -15.04 31.96
C ILE A 400 34.27 -15.66 33.28
N ILE A 401 33.94 -14.84 34.29
CA ILE A 401 33.42 -15.33 35.59
C ILE A 401 32.08 -16.04 35.40
N LYS A 402 31.15 -15.45 34.63
CA LYS A 402 29.86 -16.10 34.31
C LYS A 402 30.05 -17.41 33.55
N PHE A 403 31.00 -17.46 32.62
CA PHE A 403 31.35 -18.68 31.89
C PHE A 403 31.97 -19.74 32.82
N ALA A 404 32.85 -19.36 33.74
CA ALA A 404 33.48 -20.28 34.69
C ALA A 404 32.47 -20.87 35.68
N ILE A 405 31.55 -20.06 36.22
CA ILE A 405 30.46 -20.53 37.10
C ILE A 405 29.54 -21.50 36.34
N PHE A 406 29.21 -21.17 35.09
CA PHE A 406 28.40 -22.04 34.23
C PHE A 406 29.10 -23.36 33.90
N ALA A 407 30.38 -23.32 33.54
CA ALA A 407 31.19 -24.51 33.27
C ALA A 407 31.31 -25.42 34.50
N ALA A 408 31.45 -24.85 35.70
CA ALA A 408 31.44 -25.61 36.95
C ALA A 408 30.07 -26.28 37.20
N GLY A 409 28.96 -25.58 36.93
CA GLY A 409 27.61 -26.16 37.02
C GLY A 409 27.40 -27.33 36.05
N VAL A 410 27.85 -27.19 34.80
CA VAL A 410 27.80 -28.26 33.80
C VAL A 410 28.68 -29.45 34.20
N ALA A 411 29.88 -29.22 34.73
CA ALA A 411 30.76 -30.29 35.20
C ALA A 411 30.15 -31.08 36.37
N ILE A 412 29.45 -30.41 37.29
CA ILE A 412 28.72 -31.07 38.39
C ILE A 412 27.57 -31.92 37.84
N ILE A 413 26.82 -31.42 36.86
CA ILE A 413 25.72 -32.18 36.24
C ILE A 413 26.26 -33.42 35.52
N ILE A 414 27.36 -33.27 34.74
CA ILE A 414 28.01 -34.39 34.06
C ILE A 414 28.58 -35.40 35.07
N GLY A 415 29.20 -34.93 36.15
CA GLY A 415 29.71 -35.79 37.23
C GLY A 415 28.60 -36.57 37.93
N ASN A 416 27.47 -35.92 38.22
CA ASN A 416 26.30 -36.56 38.81
C ASN A 416 25.65 -37.57 37.84
N PHE A 417 25.59 -37.25 36.55
CA PHE A 417 25.09 -38.20 35.53
C PHE A 417 26.03 -39.41 35.38
N GLY A 418 27.34 -39.19 35.43
CA GLY A 418 28.34 -40.27 35.42
C GLY A 418 28.23 -41.18 36.65
N LEU A 419 28.01 -40.61 37.84
CA LEU A 419 27.75 -41.35 39.08
C LEU A 419 26.44 -42.14 39.01
N MET A 420 25.40 -41.57 38.41
CA MET A 420 24.13 -42.26 38.18
C MET A 420 24.30 -43.46 37.23
N PHE A 421 25.10 -43.30 36.18
CA PHE A 421 25.45 -44.37 35.23
C PHE A 421 26.29 -45.47 35.88
N LEU A 422 27.27 -45.10 36.73
CA LEU A 422 28.06 -46.05 37.55
C LEU A 422 27.19 -46.83 38.53
N GLY A 423 26.20 -46.18 39.16
CA GLY A 423 25.20 -46.82 40.01
C GLY A 423 24.33 -47.83 39.27
N MET A 424 23.95 -47.51 38.02
CA MET A 424 23.21 -48.41 37.13
C MET A 424 24.03 -49.65 36.78
N PHE A 425 25.32 -49.49 36.44
CA PHE A 425 26.22 -50.63 36.19
C PHE A 425 26.45 -51.51 37.42
N ASN A 426 26.49 -50.93 38.63
CA ASN A 426 26.57 -51.70 39.88
C ASN A 426 25.31 -52.54 40.14
N GLY A 427 24.13 -52.04 39.74
CA GLY A 427 22.86 -52.78 39.80
C GLY A 427 22.77 -53.92 38.79
N ILE A 428 23.36 -53.76 37.61
CA ILE A 428 23.30 -54.77 36.52
C ILE A 428 24.37 -55.86 36.69
N LEU A 429 25.59 -55.53 37.13
CA LEU A 429 26.73 -56.47 37.19
C LEU A 429 26.86 -57.20 38.55
N GLY A 430 26.17 -56.74 39.59
CA GLY A 430 26.31 -57.23 40.96
C GLY A 430 27.57 -56.72 41.67
N LYS A 431 27.46 -56.47 42.99
CA LYS A 431 28.45 -55.76 43.82
C LYS A 431 29.89 -56.29 43.72
N GLU A 432 30.09 -57.60 43.64
CA GLU A 432 31.42 -58.22 43.60
C GLU A 432 32.09 -58.13 42.22
N THR A 433 31.32 -58.24 41.14
CA THR A 433 31.80 -58.09 39.77
C THR A 433 32.22 -56.65 39.49
N PHE A 434 31.42 -55.69 39.96
CA PHE A 434 31.70 -54.26 39.83
C PHE A 434 32.98 -53.85 40.58
N LYS A 435 33.19 -54.37 41.80
CA LYS A 435 34.43 -54.16 42.57
C LYS A 435 35.67 -54.73 41.89
N LYS A 436 35.59 -55.93 41.30
CA LYS A 436 36.72 -56.53 40.56
C LYS A 436 37.09 -55.77 39.29
N ILE A 437 36.12 -55.15 38.63
CA ILE A 437 36.33 -54.31 37.44
C ILE A 437 37.00 -52.97 37.82
N LEU A 438 36.54 -52.32 38.90
CA LEU A 438 37.14 -51.08 39.43
C LEU A 438 38.56 -51.30 39.97
N ALA A 439 38.82 -52.43 40.63
CA ALA A 439 40.14 -52.74 41.21
C ALA A 439 41.21 -53.11 40.15
N LYS A 440 40.81 -53.51 38.94
CA LYS A 440 41.75 -53.91 37.87
C LYS A 440 42.20 -52.78 36.96
N ASN A 441 41.66 -51.56 37.07
CA ASN A 441 41.95 -50.50 36.10
C ASN A 441 41.89 -49.09 36.69
N PRO A 442 43.01 -48.56 37.22
CA PRO A 442 43.06 -47.16 37.61
C PRO A 442 43.12 -46.19 36.42
N LEU A 443 43.57 -46.60 35.21
CA LEU A 443 43.56 -45.73 34.00
C LEU A 443 44.05 -46.41 32.69
N GLY A 444 43.92 -47.74 32.49
CA GLY A 444 44.53 -48.36 31.31
C GLY A 444 44.01 -49.73 30.90
N GLY A 445 42.92 -49.75 30.14
CA GLY A 445 42.64 -50.83 29.20
C GLY A 445 41.44 -51.73 29.55
N LEU A 446 40.31 -51.47 28.89
CA LEU A 446 39.45 -52.52 28.33
C LEU A 446 38.45 -51.88 27.36
N PHE A 447 38.80 -51.86 26.07
CA PHE A 447 37.87 -51.62 24.98
C PHE A 447 37.73 -52.93 24.20
N HIS A 448 36.59 -53.61 24.33
CA HIS A 448 36.17 -54.61 23.34
C HIS A 448 35.44 -53.91 22.19
N ALA A 449 35.60 -54.44 20.97
CA ALA A 449 35.31 -53.75 19.71
C ALA A 449 33.83 -53.37 19.51
N GLU A 450 32.88 -54.10 20.08
CA GLU A 450 31.44 -53.84 19.90
C GLU A 450 30.91 -52.72 20.81
N SER A 451 31.49 -52.54 22.01
CA SER A 451 31.12 -51.42 22.88
C SER A 451 31.76 -50.10 22.47
N ARG A 452 32.86 -50.12 21.69
CA ARG A 452 33.50 -48.93 21.11
C ARG A 452 32.57 -48.16 20.19
N VAL A 453 31.83 -48.85 19.33
CA VAL A 453 30.98 -48.18 18.33
C VAL A 453 29.80 -47.49 19.03
N MET A 454 29.13 -48.14 19.98
CA MET A 454 28.00 -47.54 20.70
C MET A 454 28.44 -46.44 21.68
N SER A 455 29.59 -46.57 22.33
CA SER A 455 30.11 -45.52 23.24
C SER A 455 30.70 -44.34 22.48
N ILE A 456 31.36 -44.55 21.34
CA ILE A 456 31.83 -43.45 20.47
C ILE A 456 30.62 -42.75 19.84
N ILE A 457 29.65 -43.48 19.28
CA ILE A 457 28.43 -42.87 18.72
C ILE A 457 27.67 -42.10 19.79
N GLY A 458 27.49 -42.65 20.99
CA GLY A 458 26.83 -41.96 22.10
C GLY A 458 27.57 -40.72 22.57
N LEU A 459 28.90 -40.77 22.67
CA LEU A 459 29.73 -39.63 23.06
C LEU A 459 29.76 -38.55 21.97
N THR A 460 29.82 -38.94 20.69
CA THR A 460 29.76 -38.03 19.56
C THR A 460 28.38 -37.37 19.43
N LEU A 461 27.28 -38.11 19.61
CA LEU A 461 25.93 -37.53 19.66
C LEU A 461 25.77 -36.56 20.83
N LEU A 462 26.29 -36.92 22.01
CA LEU A 462 26.26 -36.04 23.17
C LEU A 462 27.04 -34.75 22.92
N VAL A 463 28.24 -34.84 22.32
CA VAL A 463 29.06 -33.67 21.96
C VAL A 463 28.36 -32.80 20.92
N ILE A 464 27.71 -33.40 19.91
CA ILE A 464 26.95 -32.66 18.89
C ILE A 464 25.73 -31.96 19.50
N ILE A 465 24.98 -32.64 20.38
CA ILE A 465 23.83 -32.05 21.07
C ILE A 465 24.28 -30.90 21.99
N VAL A 466 25.36 -31.10 22.75
CA VAL A 466 25.94 -30.07 23.61
C VAL A 466 26.44 -28.89 22.77
N ALA A 467 27.12 -29.13 21.64
CA ALA A 467 27.57 -28.08 20.75
C ALA A 467 26.41 -27.33 20.08
N PHE A 468 25.33 -28.01 19.70
CA PHE A 468 24.13 -27.42 19.10
C PHE A 468 23.34 -26.57 20.12
N VAL A 469 23.22 -27.06 21.35
CA VAL A 469 22.62 -26.33 22.47
C VAL A 469 23.48 -25.12 22.84
N LEU A 470 24.81 -25.28 22.92
CA LEU A 470 25.74 -24.18 23.14
C LEU A 470 25.70 -23.15 22.00
N PHE A 471 25.59 -23.56 20.74
CA PHE A 471 25.50 -22.66 19.59
C PHE A 471 24.18 -21.89 19.56
N ASN A 472 23.06 -22.55 19.87
CA ASN A 472 21.76 -21.86 19.96
C ASN A 472 21.68 -20.96 21.20
N LEU A 473 22.25 -21.36 22.34
CA LEU A 473 22.34 -20.51 23.52
C LEU A 473 23.35 -19.37 23.32
N PHE A 474 24.42 -19.56 22.55
CA PHE A 474 25.32 -18.50 22.10
C PHE A 474 24.57 -17.51 21.21
N LYS A 475 23.74 -17.98 20.26
CA LYS A 475 22.82 -17.12 19.47
C LYS A 475 21.80 -16.37 20.34
N ILE A 476 21.37 -16.95 21.46
CA ILE A 476 20.43 -16.31 22.40
C ILE A 476 21.14 -15.30 23.31
N ALA A 477 22.34 -15.63 23.81
CA ALA A 477 23.15 -14.76 24.66
C ALA A 477 23.79 -13.59 23.90
N PHE A 478 24.05 -13.77 22.59
CA PHE A 478 24.52 -12.73 21.67
C PHE A 478 23.41 -12.17 20.77
N ARG A 479 22.14 -12.49 21.05
CA ARG A 479 21.00 -11.77 20.44
C ARG A 479 21.01 -10.36 21.01
N ILE A 480 21.70 -9.46 20.33
CA ILE A 480 21.47 -8.03 20.49
C ILE A 480 20.03 -7.83 20.01
N LYS A 481 19.09 -7.73 20.97
CA LYS A 481 17.76 -7.23 20.68
C LYS A 481 17.94 -5.79 20.22
N ALA A 482 17.35 -5.45 19.07
CA ALA A 482 17.30 -4.09 18.57
C ALA A 482 16.45 -3.16 19.47
N ASP A 483 15.90 -3.70 20.57
CA ASP A 483 14.95 -3.03 21.47
C ASP A 483 15.58 -2.63 22.82
N ASP A 484 16.89 -2.84 23.02
CA ASP A 484 17.57 -2.25 24.18
C ASP A 484 17.84 -0.77 23.89
N ASP A 485 16.82 0.04 24.17
CA ASP A 485 16.84 1.49 24.28
C ASP A 485 18.01 1.95 25.18
N TYR A 486 19.19 2.13 24.59
CA TYR A 486 20.19 2.98 25.21
C TYR A 486 19.87 4.42 24.83
N MET A 487 18.96 4.99 25.63
CA MET A 487 18.88 6.42 25.89
C MET A 487 20.25 6.91 26.37
N ILE A 488 21.17 7.18 25.44
CA ILE A 488 22.25 8.12 25.72
C ILE A 488 21.55 9.47 25.82
N LYS A 489 21.28 9.89 27.06
CA LYS A 489 21.02 11.29 27.39
C LYS A 489 22.27 12.09 27.02
N TYR A 490 22.40 12.41 25.75
CA TYR A 490 23.26 13.49 25.33
C TYR A 490 22.59 14.79 25.78
N SER A 491 23.16 15.41 26.81
CA SER A 491 22.96 16.83 27.04
C SER A 491 23.69 17.57 25.91
N PHE A 492 22.98 17.98 24.86
CA PHE A 492 23.57 18.66 23.71
C PHE A 492 23.64 20.16 23.93
N HIS A 493 24.86 20.71 23.92
CA HIS A 493 25.05 22.14 23.66
C HIS A 493 24.72 22.47 22.19
N LYS A 494 24.08 23.62 21.96
CA LYS A 494 23.53 24.05 20.66
C LYS A 494 24.55 24.26 19.52
N ASN A 495 25.86 24.13 19.78
CA ASN A 495 26.93 24.54 18.86
C ASN A 495 27.93 23.41 18.54
N THR A 496 27.47 22.24 18.09
CA THR A 496 28.36 21.15 17.62
C THR A 496 28.22 20.91 16.12
N THR A 497 29.27 20.41 15.46
CA THR A 497 29.25 20.03 14.03
C THR A 497 28.12 19.06 13.71
N PHE A 498 27.87 18.09 14.60
CA PHE A 498 26.75 17.15 14.47
C PHE A 498 25.39 17.84 14.52
N ALA A 499 25.18 18.81 15.42
CA ALA A 499 23.93 19.56 15.49
C ALA A 499 23.68 20.37 14.21
N ASN A 500 24.73 20.92 13.61
CA ASN A 500 24.63 21.62 12.32
C ASN A 500 24.32 20.66 11.17
N GLU A 501 24.90 19.46 11.14
CA GLU A 501 24.58 18.44 10.12
C GLU A 501 23.16 17.91 10.24
N VAL A 502 22.66 17.71 11.48
CA VAL A 502 21.25 17.35 11.73
C VAL A 502 20.33 18.47 11.28
N LYS A 503 20.72 19.73 11.50
CA LYS A 503 19.97 20.89 11.03
C LYS A 503 19.83 20.89 9.51
N VAL A 504 20.94 20.70 8.79
CA VAL A 504 20.94 20.59 7.31
C VAL A 504 20.06 19.44 6.83
N GLU A 505 20.05 18.32 7.55
CA GLU A 505 19.19 17.19 7.19
C GLU A 505 17.71 17.48 7.44
N LEU A 506 17.37 18.20 8.51
CA LEU A 506 16.01 18.66 8.77
C LEU A 506 15.52 19.69 7.75
N GLU A 507 16.40 20.52 7.20
CA GLU A 507 16.06 21.47 6.12
C GLU A 507 15.59 20.75 4.83
N LYS A 508 16.02 19.51 4.60
CA LYS A 508 15.59 18.69 3.45
C LYS A 508 14.27 17.96 3.67
N GLN A 509 13.84 17.82 4.92
CA GLN A 509 12.72 16.98 5.34
C GLN A 509 11.52 17.82 5.77
N ASP A 510 11.25 18.99 5.16
CA ASP A 510 10.10 19.90 5.44
C ASP A 510 9.90 20.31 6.92
N TYR A 511 10.85 19.99 7.82
CA TYR A 511 10.69 20.13 9.28
C TYR A 511 10.38 21.57 9.71
N TYR A 512 10.95 22.55 9.00
CA TYR A 512 10.73 23.96 9.30
C TYR A 512 9.35 24.46 8.85
N ASP A 513 8.79 23.88 7.80
CA ASP A 513 7.42 24.15 7.36
C ASP A 513 6.42 23.56 8.36
N LEU A 514 6.67 22.33 8.85
CA LEU A 514 5.88 21.73 9.93
C LEU A 514 5.95 22.54 11.23
N LYS A 515 7.14 23.07 11.56
CA LYS A 515 7.34 23.94 12.72
C LYS A 515 6.60 25.28 12.57
N ALA A 516 6.59 25.85 11.37
CA ALA A 516 5.82 27.05 11.06
C ALA A 516 4.31 26.77 11.15
N ASN A 517 3.84 25.63 10.62
CA ASN A 517 2.44 25.19 10.72
C ASN A 517 2.03 25.02 12.19
N LYS A 518 2.83 24.32 13.00
CA LYS A 518 2.60 24.21 14.46
C LYS A 518 2.52 25.57 15.13
N SER A 519 3.39 26.51 14.76
CA SER A 519 3.41 27.86 15.34
C SER A 519 2.13 28.63 15.00
N LYS A 520 1.61 28.47 13.78
CA LYS A 520 0.31 29.00 13.36
C LYS A 520 -0.84 28.37 14.14
N LEU A 521 -0.85 27.05 14.33
CA LEU A 521 -1.88 26.36 15.11
C LEU A 521 -1.84 26.73 16.60
N LEU A 522 -0.67 26.96 17.17
CA LEU A 522 -0.52 27.48 18.54
C LEU A 522 -1.03 28.91 18.66
N ALA A 523 -0.85 29.75 17.63
CA ALA A 523 -1.43 31.10 17.60
C ALA A 523 -2.98 31.02 17.51
N GLU A 524 -3.51 30.18 16.62
CA GLU A 524 -4.95 29.91 16.53
C GLU A 524 -5.54 29.38 17.86
N LYS A 525 -4.74 28.65 18.65
CA LYS A 525 -5.17 28.16 19.99
C LYS A 525 -5.22 29.26 21.03
N ASN A 526 -4.35 30.25 20.92
CA ASN A 526 -4.30 31.37 21.87
C ASN A 526 -5.34 32.45 21.55
N ASP A 527 -5.82 32.51 20.31
CA ASP A 527 -6.85 33.44 19.83
C ASP A 527 -8.29 32.91 19.99
N ALA A 528 -8.46 31.62 20.32
CA ALA A 528 -9.73 30.93 20.54
C ALA A 528 -10.01 30.74 22.04
#